data_AF-A0A2M7IVA5-F1
#
_entry.id   AF-A0A2M7IVA5-F1
#
_cell.length_a   1.000
_cell.length_b   1.000
_cell.length_c   1.000
_cell.angle_alpha   90.00
_cell.angle_beta   90.00
_cell.angle_gamma   90.00
#
_symmetry.space_group_name_H-M   'P 1'
#
loop_
_entity.id
_entity.type
_entity.pdbx_description
1 polymer ?
#
loop_
_entity_poly.entity_id
_entity_poly.type
_entity_poly.pdbx_seq_one_letter_code
_entity_poly.pdbx_strand_id
1 'polypeptide(L)'
;MKKILNVLFSLSFIAVVFVGCEDRSELTAPTSGTASYDRFVTIGNSITAGYQSGALFESAQVHAYGNLIAKQVGVSFAMPIYSDPGTGGRMELTAFNFATSTPTITNNPAVGAPTNLAYAAPYNNLGVPGALLYDVLNATNSQDCGSKIFGGVANPMFDLILRNSALNIGSQFKQAKVLNPTLLTVWIGNNDVLGFATSGGASPTAPTGAATFDALYRAMADSLKSLNTKVVVANLPDVTAIPFFNTVGPKLALGAGWTANGLQGLFYQKHGAAAVDPTAAVDSIGLLTGKVDLTLVAGSWTGYLGQPTGAWYRYIAASKGLPLAAVLASIAGLDTTKPFGFHPQNPFPDALTLDADEIVTARTATSNFNASIDSLARNRGFGMVNVYAFFNAIRAKDFSGGTYYGGIKFTTGYISGGLFSLDGVHPTNHAHAIIANEFIKVINQIWGGNIPMVDVAAITPSIILGKKISFDHFGIPKFPAGAFDHLLF
;
A
#
# COMPACT_ATOMS: atom_id res chain seq x y z
N MET A 1 -3.40 62.23 -26.88
CA MET A 1 -3.19 60.81 -26.52
C MET A 1 -3.34 60.52 -25.03
N LYS A 2 -2.77 61.31 -24.09
CA LYS A 2 -2.89 61.06 -22.64
C LYS A 2 -4.32 61.05 -22.07
N LYS A 3 -5.27 61.81 -22.64
CA LYS A 3 -6.67 61.83 -22.17
C LYS A 3 -7.51 60.63 -22.62
N ILE A 4 -7.12 59.94 -23.71
CA ILE A 4 -7.82 58.73 -24.19
C ILE A 4 -7.37 57.49 -23.41
N LEU A 5 -6.10 57.47 -22.98
CA LEU A 5 -5.53 56.36 -22.19
C LEU A 5 -6.14 56.28 -20.78
N ASN A 6 -6.45 57.42 -20.15
CA ASN A 6 -7.09 57.44 -18.83
C ASN A 6 -8.55 56.99 -18.86
N VAL A 7 -9.27 57.22 -19.97
CA VAL A 7 -10.66 56.75 -20.13
C VAL A 7 -10.69 55.22 -20.36
N LEU A 8 -9.71 54.67 -21.08
CA LEU A 8 -9.55 53.22 -21.26
C LEU A 8 -9.14 52.48 -19.97
N PHE A 9 -8.34 53.13 -19.11
CA PHE A 9 -7.96 52.57 -17.80
C PHE A 9 -9.13 52.56 -16.81
N SER A 10 -9.97 53.61 -16.80
CA SER A 10 -11.17 53.66 -15.96
C SER A 10 -12.27 52.70 -16.41
N LEU A 11 -12.42 52.45 -17.71
CA LEU A 11 -13.36 51.45 -18.25
C LEU A 11 -12.88 50.00 -18.00
N SER A 12 -11.58 49.74 -18.00
CA SER A 12 -11.04 48.41 -17.66
C SER A 12 -11.13 48.11 -16.16
N PHE A 13 -11.05 49.12 -15.29
CA PHE A 13 -11.21 48.91 -13.85
C PHE A 13 -12.67 48.63 -13.45
N ILE A 14 -13.65 49.20 -14.16
CA ILE A 14 -15.07 48.90 -13.94
C ILE A 14 -15.44 47.50 -14.47
N ALA A 15 -14.81 47.04 -15.56
CA ALA A 15 -15.01 45.67 -16.05
C ALA A 15 -14.48 44.58 -15.10
N VAL A 16 -13.41 44.86 -14.34
CA VAL A 16 -12.85 43.90 -13.35
C VAL A 16 -13.69 43.81 -12.07
N VAL A 17 -14.49 44.83 -11.73
CA VAL A 17 -15.39 44.79 -10.56
C VAL A 17 -16.66 43.96 -10.84
N PHE A 18 -17.07 43.80 -12.11
CA PHE A 18 -18.25 43.00 -12.48
C PHE A 18 -17.96 41.53 -12.84
N VAL A 19 -16.68 41.12 -12.93
CA VAL A 19 -16.29 39.69 -13.08
C VAL A 19 -15.95 39.05 -11.73
N GLY A 20 -15.94 39.83 -10.63
CA GLY A 20 -15.64 39.37 -9.27
C GLY A 20 -16.82 38.80 -8.48
N CYS A 21 -18.03 38.81 -9.03
CA CYS A 21 -19.18 38.09 -8.46
C CYS A 21 -19.41 36.79 -9.24
N GLU A 22 -18.60 35.77 -8.98
CA GLU A 22 -19.14 34.42 -9.09
C GLU A 22 -20.30 34.34 -8.10
N ASP A 23 -21.49 34.09 -8.65
CA ASP A 23 -22.71 33.90 -7.91
C ASP A 23 -22.53 32.69 -6.97
N ARG A 24 -22.18 32.94 -5.71
CA ARG A 24 -22.13 31.93 -4.64
C ARG A 24 -23.50 31.71 -3.99
N SER A 25 -24.59 32.22 -4.59
CA SER A 25 -25.94 32.09 -4.02
C SER A 25 -26.54 30.69 -4.17
N GLU A 26 -25.92 29.81 -4.96
CA GLU A 26 -26.34 28.41 -5.14
C GLU A 26 -25.26 27.45 -4.62
N LEU A 27 -24.71 27.69 -3.43
CA LEU A 27 -24.12 26.59 -2.66
C LEU A 27 -25.27 25.71 -2.18
N THR A 28 -25.74 24.80 -3.02
CA THR A 28 -26.62 23.72 -2.58
C THR A 28 -25.89 23.00 -1.45
N ALA A 29 -26.35 23.19 -0.21
CA ALA A 29 -25.77 22.54 0.95
C ALA A 29 -25.66 21.03 0.65
N PRO A 30 -24.54 20.37 0.99
CA PRO A 30 -24.41 18.93 0.82
C PRO A 30 -25.63 18.24 1.42
N THR A 31 -26.43 17.58 0.58
CA THR A 31 -27.55 16.79 1.07
C THR A 31 -27.08 15.36 1.24
N SER A 32 -27.50 14.71 2.32
CA SER A 32 -27.17 13.32 2.58
C SER A 32 -28.00 12.33 1.75
N GLY A 33 -28.84 12.84 0.83
CA GLY A 33 -29.81 12.04 0.10
C GLY A 33 -30.71 11.29 1.07
N THR A 34 -30.80 9.97 0.91
CA THR A 34 -31.55 9.07 1.81
C THR A 34 -30.72 8.49 2.96
N ALA A 35 -29.43 8.83 3.07
CA ALA A 35 -28.54 8.31 4.09
C ALA A 35 -28.36 9.32 5.24
N SER A 36 -28.04 8.82 6.44
CA SER A 36 -27.46 9.61 7.52
C SER A 36 -26.00 9.20 7.66
N TYR A 37 -25.12 10.17 7.89
CA TYR A 37 -23.68 9.93 8.04
C TYR A 37 -23.18 10.16 9.48
N ASP A 38 -24.09 10.50 10.39
CA ASP A 38 -23.82 10.97 11.76
C ASP A 38 -22.89 10.05 12.56
N ARG A 39 -22.90 8.75 12.24
CA ARG A 39 -22.03 7.75 12.86
C ARG A 39 -21.31 6.96 11.77
N PHE A 40 -20.16 7.47 11.36
CA PHE A 40 -19.32 6.85 10.33
C PHE A 40 -18.21 6.00 10.95
N VAL A 41 -18.04 4.76 10.47
CA VAL A 41 -17.01 3.82 10.92
C VAL A 41 -16.32 3.16 9.73
N THR A 42 -15.02 2.89 9.85
CA THR A 42 -14.25 2.16 8.83
C THR A 42 -13.62 0.90 9.41
N ILE A 43 -13.76 -0.22 8.70
CA ILE A 43 -13.12 -1.51 9.01
C ILE A 43 -12.11 -1.83 7.89
N GLY A 44 -10.96 -2.38 8.24
CA GLY A 44 -9.99 -2.77 7.22
C GLY A 44 -8.61 -3.04 7.76
N ASN A 45 -7.61 -2.80 6.92
CA ASN A 45 -6.21 -3.06 7.22
C ASN A 45 -5.36 -1.77 7.28
N SER A 46 -4.08 -1.88 6.91
CA SER A 46 -3.09 -0.81 6.86
C SER A 46 -3.54 0.40 6.04
N ILE A 47 -4.21 0.19 4.90
CA ILE A 47 -4.70 1.28 4.05
C ILE A 47 -5.82 2.05 4.77
N THR A 48 -6.72 1.34 5.45
CA THR A 48 -7.77 1.97 6.26
C THR A 48 -7.18 2.74 7.43
N ALA A 49 -6.11 2.22 8.06
CA ALA A 49 -5.42 2.86 9.17
C ALA A 49 -4.72 4.18 8.80
N GLY A 50 -4.34 4.35 7.52
CA GLY A 50 -3.44 5.42 7.08
C GLY A 50 -1.96 5.09 7.29
N TYR A 51 -1.61 3.80 7.26
CA TYR A 51 -0.22 3.34 7.30
C TYR A 51 0.49 3.72 6.01
N GLN A 52 1.70 4.28 6.11
CA GLN A 52 2.50 4.68 4.95
C GLN A 52 3.98 4.49 5.27
N SER A 53 4.80 4.28 4.26
CA SER A 53 6.27 4.29 4.37
C SER A 53 6.78 3.44 5.54
N GLY A 54 6.18 2.27 5.76
CA GLY A 54 6.60 1.36 6.82
C GLY A 54 6.24 1.76 8.26
N ALA A 55 5.35 2.73 8.49
CA ALA A 55 4.90 3.07 9.85
C ALA A 55 3.47 3.64 9.90
N LEU A 56 2.88 3.60 11.10
CA LEU A 56 1.69 4.38 11.43
C LEU A 56 2.13 5.69 12.08
N PHE A 57 1.79 6.84 11.49
CA PHE A 57 2.18 8.17 12.00
C PHE A 57 1.17 9.27 11.63
N GLU A 58 1.05 10.26 12.51
CA GLU A 58 -0.01 11.28 12.51
C GLU A 58 -0.13 12.01 11.17
N SER A 59 0.99 12.54 10.63
CA SER A 59 0.99 13.28 9.37
C SER A 59 0.55 12.46 8.13
N ALA A 60 0.45 11.13 8.22
CA ALA A 60 -0.23 10.28 7.24
C ALA A 60 -1.67 9.93 7.66
N GLN A 61 -1.87 9.55 8.93
CA GLN A 61 -3.16 9.11 9.44
C GLN A 61 -4.27 10.14 9.28
N VAL A 62 -3.98 11.43 9.45
CA VAL A 62 -4.99 12.49 9.28
C VAL A 62 -5.51 12.61 7.83
N HIS A 63 -4.85 11.95 6.87
CA HIS A 63 -5.26 11.82 5.48
C HIS A 63 -5.79 10.43 5.12
N ALA A 64 -5.95 9.50 6.07
CA ALA A 64 -6.59 8.22 5.80
C ALA A 64 -7.96 8.44 5.15
N TYR A 65 -8.32 7.62 4.15
CA TYR A 65 -9.49 7.89 3.30
C TYR A 65 -10.79 8.04 4.11
N GLY A 66 -10.94 7.25 5.19
CA GLY A 66 -12.06 7.36 6.12
C GLY A 66 -12.14 8.74 6.79
N ASN A 67 -11.02 9.28 7.26
CA ASN A 67 -11.01 10.61 7.86
C ASN A 67 -11.33 11.71 6.84
N LEU A 68 -10.89 11.55 5.59
CA LEU A 68 -11.21 12.49 4.52
C LEU A 68 -12.70 12.48 4.18
N ILE A 69 -13.32 11.30 4.09
CA ILE A 69 -14.78 11.17 3.91
C ILE A 69 -15.52 11.80 5.10
N ALA A 70 -15.08 11.52 6.34
CA ALA A 70 -15.69 12.08 7.55
C ALA A 70 -15.70 13.61 7.54
N LYS A 71 -14.60 14.23 7.08
CA LYS A 71 -14.51 15.69 6.89
C LYS A 71 -15.50 16.21 5.85
N GLN A 72 -15.69 15.51 4.73
CA GLN A 72 -16.65 15.93 3.68
C GLN A 72 -18.11 15.85 4.14
N VAL A 73 -18.43 14.93 5.04
CA VAL A 73 -19.79 14.79 5.60
C VAL A 73 -19.97 15.51 6.94
N GLY A 74 -18.93 16.18 7.46
CA GLY A 74 -19.00 17.02 8.65
C GLY A 74 -19.17 16.28 9.98
N VAL A 75 -18.63 15.05 10.11
CA VAL A 75 -18.81 14.22 11.32
C VAL A 75 -17.53 14.02 12.09
N SER A 76 -17.65 13.86 13.42
CA SER A 76 -16.53 13.50 14.27
C SER A 76 -16.05 12.09 13.96
N PHE A 77 -14.73 11.91 13.89
CA PHE A 77 -14.11 10.66 13.49
C PHE A 77 -12.86 10.40 14.32
N ALA A 78 -13.00 9.61 15.38
CA ALA A 78 -11.90 9.25 16.26
C ALA A 78 -10.99 8.22 15.59
N MET A 79 -9.68 8.43 15.70
CA MET A 79 -8.65 7.59 15.12
C MET A 79 -7.59 7.22 16.16
N PRO A 80 -6.95 6.04 16.07
CA PRO A 80 -5.80 5.67 16.89
C PRO A 80 -4.54 6.44 16.45
N ILE A 81 -4.50 7.75 16.66
CA ILE A 81 -3.41 8.61 16.18
C ILE A 81 -2.12 8.29 16.95
N TYR A 82 -1.04 8.11 16.20
CA TYR A 82 0.32 7.91 16.70
C TYR A 82 1.17 9.10 16.28
N SER A 83 1.73 9.85 17.23
CA SER A 83 2.49 11.06 16.90
C SER A 83 3.67 10.76 15.99
N ASP A 84 4.04 11.72 15.13
CA ASP A 84 5.27 11.64 14.37
C ASP A 84 6.48 11.39 15.30
N PRO A 85 7.47 10.55 14.91
CA PRO A 85 7.65 9.88 13.60
C PRO A 85 6.91 8.54 13.44
N GLY A 86 6.02 8.16 14.37
CA GLY A 86 5.19 6.97 14.25
C GLY A 86 5.66 5.76 15.06
N THR A 87 5.18 4.58 14.67
CA THR A 87 5.44 3.30 15.35
C THR A 87 6.88 2.78 15.27
N GLY A 88 7.81 3.58 14.75
CA GLY A 88 9.20 3.19 14.47
C GLY A 88 9.35 2.56 13.09
N GLY A 89 10.55 2.69 12.51
CA GLY A 89 10.87 2.10 11.21
C GLY A 89 10.39 2.91 10.01
N ARG A 90 9.85 4.11 10.21
CA ARG A 90 9.34 4.97 9.12
C ARG A 90 10.44 5.23 8.09
N MET A 91 10.19 4.87 6.85
CA MET A 91 11.04 5.18 5.71
C MET A 91 11.00 6.69 5.41
N GLU A 92 12.18 7.27 5.17
CA GLU A 92 12.36 8.67 4.86
C GLU A 92 13.28 8.82 3.63
N LEU A 93 12.90 9.68 2.68
CA LEU A 93 13.69 9.99 1.51
C LEU A 93 14.76 11.03 1.89
N THR A 94 16.02 10.63 1.99
CA THR A 94 17.10 11.51 2.45
C THR A 94 17.95 12.09 1.32
N ALA A 95 17.84 11.52 0.12
CA ALA A 95 18.35 12.12 -1.12
C ALA A 95 17.72 11.51 -2.37
N PHE A 96 17.89 12.21 -3.48
CA PHE A 96 17.50 11.73 -4.80
C PHE A 96 18.57 12.13 -5.83
N ASN A 97 19.10 11.14 -6.54
CA ASN A 97 19.98 11.40 -7.69
C ASN A 97 19.10 11.54 -8.94
N PHE A 98 18.95 12.78 -9.42
CA PHE A 98 18.15 13.08 -10.62
C PHE A 98 18.77 12.57 -11.92
N ALA A 99 20.09 12.39 -11.99
CA ALA A 99 20.75 11.88 -13.20
C ALA A 99 20.47 10.39 -13.42
N THR A 100 20.32 9.64 -12.33
CA THR A 100 20.08 8.18 -12.37
C THR A 100 18.69 7.78 -11.86
N SER A 101 17.82 8.77 -11.60
CA SER A 101 16.50 8.58 -10.98
C SER A 101 16.54 7.63 -9.77
N THR A 102 17.54 7.79 -8.91
CA THR A 102 17.81 6.85 -7.80
C THR A 102 17.56 7.52 -6.46
N PRO A 103 16.54 7.07 -5.68
CA PRO A 103 16.30 7.57 -4.33
C PRO A 103 17.28 6.93 -3.33
N THR A 104 17.59 7.67 -2.26
CA THR A 104 18.18 7.14 -1.03
C THR A 104 17.13 7.21 0.06
N ILE A 105 16.80 6.05 0.62
CA ILE A 105 15.77 5.92 1.66
C ILE A 105 16.43 5.33 2.89
N THR A 106 16.12 5.90 4.05
CA THR A 106 16.59 5.41 5.35
C THR A 106 15.40 5.19 6.26
N ASN A 107 15.46 4.20 7.15
CA ASN A 107 14.44 4.12 8.21
C ASN A 107 14.82 5.03 9.37
N ASN A 108 13.84 5.75 9.85
CA ASN A 108 13.91 6.46 11.10
C ASN A 108 13.56 5.48 12.25
N PRO A 109 14.54 5.11 13.10
CA PRO A 109 14.29 4.19 14.22
C PRO A 109 13.56 4.87 15.38
N ALA A 110 13.42 6.20 15.37
CA ALA A 110 12.71 6.90 16.42
C ALA A 110 11.23 6.51 16.43
N VAL A 111 10.65 6.51 17.62
CA VAL A 111 9.25 6.19 17.87
C VAL A 111 8.54 7.42 18.42
N GLY A 112 7.30 7.64 17.99
CA GLY A 112 6.37 8.57 18.61
C GLY A 112 5.64 7.91 19.79
N ALA A 113 4.42 8.37 20.07
CA ALA A 113 3.52 7.76 21.03
C ALA A 113 2.05 7.90 20.58
N PRO A 114 1.14 7.00 20.99
CA PRO A 114 -0.27 7.19 20.70
C PRO A 114 -0.82 8.39 21.48
N THR A 115 -1.53 9.28 20.80
CA THR A 115 -1.93 10.59 21.35
C THR A 115 -3.23 10.55 22.14
N ASN A 116 -3.98 9.45 22.05
CA ASN A 116 -5.33 9.33 22.62
C ASN A 116 -5.64 7.94 23.23
N LEU A 117 -4.64 7.27 23.82
CA LEU A 117 -4.82 5.96 24.49
C LEU A 117 -5.98 5.91 25.51
N ALA A 118 -6.30 7.04 26.15
CA ALA A 118 -7.36 7.15 27.15
C ALA A 118 -8.76 7.46 26.57
N TYR A 119 -8.93 7.52 25.25
CA TYR A 119 -10.21 7.84 24.62
C TYR A 119 -11.34 6.89 25.10
N ALA A 120 -12.51 7.36 25.49
CA ALA A 120 -13.44 6.51 26.28
C ALA A 120 -14.27 5.48 25.47
N ALA A 121 -14.09 5.40 24.16
CA ALA A 121 -14.88 4.55 23.25
C ALA A 121 -13.99 3.84 22.22
N PRO A 122 -14.51 2.88 21.44
CA PRO A 122 -13.82 2.43 20.23
C PRO A 122 -13.56 3.59 19.27
N TYR A 123 -12.49 3.50 18.49
CA TYR A 123 -12.23 4.46 17.41
C TYR A 123 -13.19 4.25 16.24
N ASN A 124 -13.49 5.32 15.50
CA ASN A 124 -14.23 5.23 14.25
C ASN A 124 -13.38 4.58 13.14
N ASN A 125 -12.06 4.81 13.16
CA ASN A 125 -11.12 4.09 12.31
C ASN A 125 -10.63 2.83 13.01
N LEU A 126 -11.12 1.68 12.55
CA LEU A 126 -10.76 0.35 13.06
C LEU A 126 -9.83 -0.40 12.11
N GLY A 127 -9.22 0.28 11.12
CA GLY A 127 -8.25 -0.33 10.22
C GLY A 127 -7.00 -0.74 10.98
N VAL A 128 -6.59 -2.02 10.88
CA VAL A 128 -5.41 -2.55 11.58
C VAL A 128 -4.33 -2.93 10.57
N PRO A 129 -3.14 -2.28 10.55
CA PRO A 129 -2.03 -2.72 9.72
C PRO A 129 -1.69 -4.17 10.01
N GLY A 130 -1.48 -5.00 8.97
CA GLY A 130 -1.29 -6.44 9.16
C GLY A 130 -2.55 -7.31 9.15
N ALA A 131 -3.76 -6.72 9.08
CA ALA A 131 -4.99 -7.49 9.24
C ALA A 131 -5.36 -8.30 8.00
N LEU A 132 -5.67 -9.58 8.21
CA LEU A 132 -6.31 -10.50 7.27
C LEU A 132 -7.83 -10.42 7.39
N LEU A 133 -8.55 -10.94 6.40
CA LEU A 133 -10.01 -11.06 6.45
C LEU A 133 -10.51 -11.82 7.70
N TYR A 134 -9.75 -12.85 8.13
CA TYR A 134 -10.01 -13.59 9.36
C TYR A 134 -10.18 -12.67 10.59
N ASP A 135 -9.37 -11.62 10.67
CA ASP A 135 -9.24 -10.80 11.87
C ASP A 135 -10.46 -9.95 12.17
N VAL A 136 -11.22 -9.58 11.13
CA VAL A 136 -12.37 -8.67 11.25
C VAL A 136 -13.40 -9.20 12.25
N LEU A 137 -13.61 -10.52 12.27
CA LEU A 137 -14.55 -11.16 13.18
C LEU A 137 -13.88 -11.79 14.41
N ASN A 138 -12.63 -12.23 14.29
CA ASN A 138 -12.02 -13.14 15.26
C ASN A 138 -10.96 -12.51 16.17
N ALA A 139 -10.08 -11.67 15.64
CA ALA A 139 -8.94 -11.15 16.39
C ALA A 139 -9.36 -10.15 17.46
N THR A 140 -8.84 -10.29 18.67
CA THR A 140 -9.09 -9.39 19.80
C THR A 140 -7.82 -8.74 20.32
N ASN A 141 -6.64 -9.29 20.03
CA ASN A 141 -5.35 -8.79 20.50
C ASN A 141 -4.21 -9.28 19.57
N SER A 142 -2.97 -8.96 19.91
CA SER A 142 -1.79 -9.37 19.13
C SER A 142 -1.51 -10.87 19.11
N GLN A 143 -2.11 -11.66 20.00
CA GLN A 143 -1.83 -13.09 20.17
C GLN A 143 -2.86 -14.00 19.49
N ASP A 144 -4.02 -13.48 19.11
CA ASP A 144 -5.08 -14.24 18.43
C ASP A 144 -5.37 -13.71 17.01
N CYS A 145 -4.57 -12.77 16.51
CA CYS A 145 -4.61 -12.31 15.13
C CYS A 145 -4.11 -13.38 14.15
N GLY A 146 -4.58 -13.31 12.90
CA GLY A 146 -4.31 -14.28 11.84
C GLY A 146 -2.82 -14.43 11.54
N SER A 147 -2.05 -13.33 11.58
CA SER A 147 -0.59 -13.38 11.46
C SER A 147 0.06 -14.27 12.53
N LYS A 148 -0.51 -14.31 13.74
CA LYS A 148 -0.03 -15.15 14.84
C LYS A 148 -0.52 -16.58 14.71
N ILE A 149 -1.80 -16.76 14.42
CA ILE A 149 -2.43 -18.08 14.32
C ILE A 149 -1.89 -18.87 13.12
N PHE A 150 -1.71 -18.22 11.97
CA PHE A 150 -1.30 -18.89 10.73
C PHE A 150 0.20 -18.72 10.42
N GLY A 151 0.83 -17.64 10.90
CA GLY A 151 2.24 -17.32 10.63
C GLY A 151 3.17 -17.32 11.84
N GLY A 152 2.63 -17.50 13.07
CA GLY A 152 3.42 -17.49 14.30
C GLY A 152 3.87 -16.09 14.78
N VAL A 153 3.56 -15.03 14.05
CA VAL A 153 4.02 -13.66 14.31
C VAL A 153 2.90 -12.82 14.94
N ALA A 154 3.10 -12.41 16.19
CA ALA A 154 2.17 -11.51 16.88
C ALA A 154 2.16 -10.12 16.24
N ASN A 155 0.99 -9.51 16.12
CA ASN A 155 0.85 -8.17 15.56
C ASN A 155 0.39 -7.16 16.62
N PRO A 156 1.29 -6.32 17.16
CA PRO A 156 0.96 -5.37 18.23
C PRO A 156 -0.03 -4.27 17.80
N MET A 157 -0.28 -4.09 16.50
CA MET A 157 -1.27 -3.10 16.04
C MET A 157 -2.68 -3.44 16.47
N PHE A 158 -3.00 -4.72 16.69
CA PHE A 158 -4.28 -5.11 17.26
C PHE A 158 -4.47 -4.54 18.66
N ASP A 159 -3.45 -4.57 19.52
CA ASP A 159 -3.53 -4.04 20.90
C ASP A 159 -3.56 -2.50 20.92
N LEU A 160 -2.93 -1.87 19.94
CA LEU A 160 -2.93 -0.42 19.78
C LEU A 160 -4.31 0.13 19.36
N ILE A 161 -4.97 -0.58 18.44
CA ILE A 161 -6.16 -0.08 17.74
C ILE A 161 -7.44 -0.62 18.36
N LEU A 162 -7.46 -1.93 18.67
CA LEU A 162 -8.58 -2.53 19.35
C LEU A 162 -8.50 -2.17 20.83
N ARG A 163 -9.46 -1.38 21.30
CA ARG A 163 -9.48 -0.82 22.65
C ARG A 163 -9.83 -1.84 23.74
N ASN A 164 -9.42 -3.10 23.59
CA ASN A 164 -9.81 -4.20 24.45
C ASN A 164 -9.15 -4.17 25.83
N SER A 165 -7.95 -3.60 25.95
CA SER A 165 -7.32 -3.34 27.25
C SER A 165 -8.16 -2.42 28.14
N ALA A 166 -8.94 -1.51 27.55
CA ALA A 166 -9.80 -0.57 28.26
C ALA A 166 -11.29 -0.99 28.27
N LEU A 167 -11.78 -1.60 27.19
CA LEU A 167 -13.22 -1.77 26.95
C LEU A 167 -13.68 -3.23 26.86
N ASN A 168 -12.76 -4.18 26.63
CA ASN A 168 -13.05 -5.60 26.46
C ASN A 168 -14.24 -5.92 25.51
N ILE A 169 -14.26 -5.31 24.31
CA ILE A 169 -15.37 -5.44 23.34
C ILE A 169 -15.11 -6.57 22.32
N GLY A 170 -13.86 -6.76 21.91
CA GLY A 170 -13.39 -7.78 20.98
C GLY A 170 -12.96 -7.20 19.62
N SER A 171 -13.31 -7.91 18.55
CA SER A 171 -12.81 -7.67 17.19
C SER A 171 -13.25 -6.35 16.57
N GLN A 172 -12.67 -6.02 15.40
CA GLN A 172 -13.06 -4.84 14.61
C GLN A 172 -14.58 -4.78 14.43
N PHE A 173 -15.22 -5.88 14.04
CA PHE A 173 -16.67 -5.93 13.89
C PHE A 173 -17.43 -5.66 15.20
N LYS A 174 -17.01 -6.27 16.32
CA LYS A 174 -17.69 -6.06 17.61
C LYS A 174 -17.58 -4.61 18.07
N GLN A 175 -16.42 -3.98 17.87
CA GLN A 175 -16.23 -2.56 18.17
C GLN A 175 -17.05 -1.65 17.25
N ALA A 176 -17.08 -1.94 15.95
CA ALA A 176 -17.95 -1.23 15.00
C ALA A 176 -19.43 -1.34 15.40
N LYS A 177 -19.89 -2.52 15.84
CA LYS A 177 -21.27 -2.75 16.29
C LYS A 177 -21.65 -1.86 17.48
N VAL A 178 -20.76 -1.69 18.45
CA VAL A 178 -21.00 -0.82 19.62
C VAL A 178 -21.12 0.66 19.22
N LEU A 179 -20.42 1.09 18.17
CA LEU A 179 -20.53 2.45 17.63
C LEU A 179 -21.86 2.71 16.90
N ASN A 180 -22.66 1.67 16.65
CA ASN A 180 -23.99 1.75 16.01
C ASN A 180 -23.99 2.59 14.71
N PRO A 181 -23.15 2.27 13.72
CA PRO A 181 -22.92 3.13 12.55
C PRO A 181 -24.20 3.37 11.73
N THR A 182 -24.25 4.52 11.07
CA THR A 182 -25.22 4.81 9.99
C THR A 182 -24.61 4.63 8.61
N LEU A 183 -23.27 4.77 8.52
CA LEU A 183 -22.45 4.45 7.37
C LEU A 183 -21.22 3.65 7.82
N LEU A 184 -20.89 2.63 7.05
CA LEU A 184 -19.71 1.81 7.27
C LEU A 184 -18.96 1.59 5.94
N THR A 185 -17.66 1.84 5.92
CA THR A 185 -16.81 1.41 4.80
C THR A 185 -15.94 0.23 5.23
N VAL A 186 -15.79 -0.76 4.35
CA VAL A 186 -14.94 -1.93 4.61
C VAL A 186 -14.00 -2.17 3.43
N TRP A 187 -12.71 -2.21 3.72
CA TRP A 187 -11.72 -2.59 2.73
C TRP A 187 -10.69 -3.54 3.35
N ILE A 188 -10.84 -4.83 3.06
CA ILE A 188 -10.09 -5.93 3.67
C ILE A 188 -9.93 -7.06 2.65
N GLY A 189 -8.86 -7.82 2.76
CA GLY A 189 -8.55 -8.95 1.87
C GLY A 189 -7.25 -8.78 1.09
N ASN A 190 -6.67 -7.58 1.03
CA ASN A 190 -5.42 -7.35 0.30
C ASN A 190 -4.28 -8.22 0.87
N ASN A 191 -4.25 -8.37 2.19
CA ASN A 191 -3.18 -9.06 2.91
C ASN A 191 -3.29 -10.57 2.83
N ASP A 192 -4.49 -11.10 2.53
CA ASP A 192 -4.73 -12.50 2.23
C ASP A 192 -3.99 -12.99 0.96
N VAL A 193 -3.47 -12.07 0.14
CA VAL A 193 -2.63 -12.38 -1.02
C VAL A 193 -1.28 -11.64 -1.01
N LEU A 194 -1.23 -10.40 -0.50
CA LEU A 194 -0.03 -9.58 -0.52
C LEU A 194 1.11 -10.18 0.32
N GLY A 195 0.81 -10.79 1.47
CA GLY A 195 1.84 -11.43 2.31
C GLY A 195 2.59 -12.54 1.56
N PHE A 196 1.85 -13.39 0.84
CA PHE A 196 2.45 -14.42 -0.04
C PHE A 196 3.37 -13.76 -1.08
N ALA A 197 2.85 -12.81 -1.86
CA ALA A 197 3.58 -12.19 -2.95
C ALA A 197 4.84 -11.43 -2.46
N THR A 198 4.75 -10.66 -1.38
CA THR A 198 5.86 -9.84 -0.89
C THR A 198 6.96 -10.66 -0.22
N SER A 199 6.65 -11.90 0.18
CA SER A 199 7.64 -12.84 0.70
C SER A 199 8.37 -13.65 -0.36
N GLY A 200 8.05 -13.50 -1.65
CA GLY A 200 8.50 -14.44 -2.70
C GLY A 200 8.05 -15.86 -2.36
N GLY A 201 6.78 -15.99 -1.95
CA GLY A 201 6.17 -17.27 -1.58
C GLY A 201 6.77 -17.93 -0.33
N ALA A 202 7.73 -17.32 0.35
CA ALA A 202 8.42 -17.97 1.45
C ALA A 202 7.56 -18.08 2.72
N SER A 203 6.78 -17.05 3.04
CA SER A 203 5.98 -17.00 4.26
C SER A 203 4.94 -15.88 4.22
N PRO A 204 3.64 -16.20 4.06
CA PRO A 204 3.08 -17.55 3.90
C PRO A 204 3.43 -18.17 2.54
N THR A 205 3.37 -19.51 2.46
CA THR A 205 3.66 -20.27 1.23
C THR A 205 2.53 -20.32 0.22
N ALA A 206 1.38 -19.76 0.55
CA ALA A 206 0.25 -19.59 -0.35
C ALA A 206 -0.63 -18.43 0.13
N PRO A 207 -1.39 -17.78 -0.78
CA PRO A 207 -2.50 -16.92 -0.39
C PRO A 207 -3.57 -17.69 0.41
N THR A 208 -4.48 -16.97 1.08
CA THR A 208 -5.68 -17.59 1.67
C THR A 208 -6.43 -18.39 0.59
N GLY A 209 -6.80 -19.63 0.88
CA GLY A 209 -7.52 -20.47 -0.09
C GLY A 209 -8.86 -19.84 -0.50
N ALA A 210 -9.21 -19.87 -1.79
CA ALA A 210 -10.41 -19.22 -2.31
C ALA A 210 -11.72 -19.60 -1.58
N ALA A 211 -11.88 -20.89 -1.23
CA ALA A 211 -13.05 -21.36 -0.47
C ALA A 211 -13.07 -20.81 0.96
N THR A 212 -11.91 -20.73 1.62
CA THR A 212 -11.77 -20.13 2.95
C THR A 212 -12.07 -18.64 2.91
N PHE A 213 -11.54 -17.93 1.92
CA PHE A 213 -11.82 -16.51 1.72
C PHE A 213 -13.30 -16.26 1.50
N ASP A 214 -13.96 -17.02 0.62
CA ASP A 214 -15.40 -16.90 0.38
C ASP A 214 -16.22 -17.11 1.67
N ALA A 215 -15.89 -18.15 2.44
CA ALA A 215 -16.57 -18.45 3.70
C ALA A 215 -16.39 -17.33 4.74
N LEU A 216 -15.16 -16.82 4.91
CA LEU A 216 -14.86 -15.73 5.84
C LEU A 216 -15.55 -14.42 5.40
N TYR A 217 -15.52 -14.11 4.10
CA TYR A 217 -16.13 -12.88 3.58
C TYR A 217 -17.65 -12.94 3.69
N ARG A 218 -18.24 -14.11 3.45
CA ARG A 218 -19.67 -14.35 3.65
C ARG A 218 -20.08 -14.13 5.10
N ALA A 219 -19.35 -14.70 6.05
CA ALA A 219 -19.60 -14.52 7.48
C ALA A 219 -19.47 -13.04 7.90
N MET A 220 -18.44 -12.35 7.41
CA MET A 220 -18.27 -10.91 7.64
C MET A 220 -19.46 -10.14 7.05
N ALA A 221 -19.79 -10.38 5.79
CA ALA A 221 -20.84 -9.65 5.10
C ALA A 221 -22.23 -9.87 5.73
N ASP A 222 -22.54 -11.08 6.21
CA ASP A 222 -23.76 -11.36 6.98
C ASP A 222 -23.78 -10.60 8.31
N SER A 223 -22.64 -10.56 9.00
CA SER A 223 -22.48 -9.79 10.24
C SER A 223 -22.71 -8.30 10.00
N LEU A 224 -22.13 -7.73 8.93
CA LEU A 224 -22.33 -6.33 8.55
C LEU A 224 -23.80 -6.04 8.18
N LYS A 225 -24.45 -6.95 7.44
CA LYS A 225 -25.86 -6.80 7.05
C LYS A 225 -26.78 -6.76 8.27
N SER A 226 -26.45 -7.53 9.31
CA SER A 226 -27.23 -7.57 10.57
C SER A 226 -27.27 -6.22 11.32
N LEU A 227 -26.35 -5.30 11.03
CA LEU A 227 -26.32 -3.98 11.65
C LEU A 227 -27.40 -3.03 11.11
N ASN A 228 -28.06 -3.37 9.99
CA ASN A 228 -29.03 -2.51 9.30
C ASN A 228 -28.50 -1.09 8.96
N THR A 229 -27.19 -0.98 8.76
CA THR A 229 -26.48 0.25 8.36
C THR A 229 -26.25 0.29 6.85
N LYS A 230 -25.92 1.46 6.31
CA LYS A 230 -25.36 1.57 4.95
C LYS A 230 -23.93 1.05 4.95
N VAL A 231 -23.60 0.19 3.98
CA VAL A 231 -22.27 -0.43 3.86
C VAL A 231 -21.74 -0.20 2.45
N VAL A 232 -20.51 0.28 2.35
CA VAL A 232 -19.74 0.31 1.11
C VAL A 232 -18.50 -0.54 1.29
N VAL A 233 -18.27 -1.48 0.40
CA VAL A 233 -17.05 -2.30 0.36
C VAL A 233 -16.23 -1.96 -0.88
N ALA A 234 -14.95 -2.33 -0.87
CA ALA A 234 -14.10 -2.26 -2.05
C ALA A 234 -13.54 -3.65 -2.37
N ASN A 235 -13.39 -3.94 -3.66
CA ASN A 235 -12.64 -5.12 -4.10
C ASN A 235 -11.12 -4.90 -3.92
N LEU A 236 -10.28 -5.81 -4.39
CA LEU A 236 -8.84 -5.80 -4.17
C LEU A 236 -8.11 -5.35 -5.45
N PRO A 237 -7.10 -4.46 -5.37
CA PRO A 237 -6.24 -4.15 -6.51
C PRO A 237 -5.38 -5.35 -6.92
N ASP A 238 -4.79 -5.33 -8.12
CA ASP A 238 -3.73 -6.29 -8.47
C ASP A 238 -2.50 -6.01 -7.59
N VAL A 239 -2.24 -6.89 -6.63
CA VAL A 239 -1.13 -6.74 -5.68
C VAL A 239 0.25 -6.92 -6.34
N THR A 240 0.33 -7.53 -7.53
CA THR A 240 1.61 -7.63 -8.26
C THR A 240 1.88 -6.39 -9.13
N ALA A 241 0.89 -5.50 -9.29
CA ALA A 241 1.01 -4.30 -10.12
C ALA A 241 1.49 -3.05 -9.34
N ILE A 242 1.97 -3.22 -8.11
CA ILE A 242 2.45 -2.13 -7.26
C ILE A 242 3.96 -1.87 -7.46
N PRO A 243 4.46 -0.67 -7.13
CA PRO A 243 5.89 -0.33 -7.18
C PRO A 243 6.82 -1.30 -6.47
N PHE A 244 6.33 -2.00 -5.46
CA PHE A 244 7.11 -3.03 -4.78
C PHE A 244 7.66 -4.09 -5.75
N PHE A 245 6.94 -4.44 -6.83
CA PHE A 245 7.36 -5.45 -7.79
C PHE A 245 7.84 -4.86 -9.12
N ASN A 246 7.25 -3.75 -9.56
CA ASN A 246 7.46 -3.21 -10.91
C ASN A 246 8.50 -2.07 -11.00
N THR A 247 9.37 -1.92 -9.99
CA THR A 247 10.41 -0.88 -9.97
C THR A 247 11.79 -1.41 -10.35
N VAL A 248 12.26 -2.46 -9.67
CA VAL A 248 13.67 -2.89 -9.76
C VAL A 248 13.92 -3.65 -11.06
N GLY A 249 13.04 -4.58 -11.44
CA GLY A 249 13.13 -5.36 -12.68
C GLY A 249 13.24 -4.48 -13.93
N PRO A 250 12.29 -3.57 -14.19
CA PRO A 250 12.35 -2.65 -15.33
C PRO A 250 13.58 -1.74 -15.34
N LYS A 251 14.02 -1.25 -14.17
CA LYS A 251 15.26 -0.46 -14.07
C LYS A 251 16.49 -1.27 -14.46
N LEU A 252 16.58 -2.51 -13.99
CA LEU A 252 17.67 -3.42 -14.34
C LEU A 252 17.64 -3.79 -15.83
N ALA A 253 16.46 -4.07 -16.37
CA ALA A 253 16.25 -4.38 -17.79
C ALA A 253 16.83 -3.29 -18.70
N LEU A 254 16.63 -2.02 -18.36
CA LEU A 254 17.10 -0.86 -19.13
C LEU A 254 18.57 -0.50 -18.85
N GLY A 255 19.09 -0.85 -17.67
CA GLY A 255 20.41 -0.40 -17.21
C GLY A 255 21.58 -1.38 -17.40
N ALA A 256 21.33 -2.69 -17.54
CA ALA A 256 22.40 -3.69 -17.44
C ALA A 256 23.25 -3.89 -18.72
N GLY A 257 22.88 -3.31 -19.86
CA GLY A 257 23.64 -3.47 -21.11
C GLY A 257 23.77 -4.93 -21.58
N TRP A 258 22.70 -5.73 -21.41
CA TRP A 258 22.64 -7.18 -21.59
C TRP A 258 23.45 -7.72 -22.78
N THR A 259 23.10 -7.30 -23.99
CA THR A 259 23.75 -7.75 -25.23
C THR A 259 25.21 -7.32 -25.31
N ALA A 260 25.51 -6.07 -24.92
CA ALA A 260 26.87 -5.52 -24.98
C ALA A 260 27.84 -6.24 -24.01
N ASN A 261 27.30 -6.77 -22.90
CA ASN A 261 28.05 -7.49 -21.88
C ASN A 261 27.98 -9.02 -22.05
N GLY A 262 27.37 -9.53 -23.12
CA GLY A 262 27.23 -10.98 -23.37
C GLY A 262 26.38 -11.71 -22.33
N LEU A 263 25.51 -10.98 -21.61
CA LEU A 263 24.66 -11.54 -20.55
C LEU A 263 23.42 -12.20 -21.17
N GLN A 264 23.19 -13.47 -20.83
CA GLN A 264 22.04 -14.24 -21.34
C GLN A 264 20.73 -13.93 -20.61
N GLY A 265 20.83 -13.40 -19.37
CA GLY A 265 19.69 -13.14 -18.51
C GLY A 265 20.10 -13.11 -17.04
N LEU A 266 19.17 -12.71 -16.19
CA LEU A 266 19.28 -12.86 -14.75
C LEU A 266 18.86 -14.28 -14.39
N PHE A 267 19.79 -15.09 -13.90
CA PHE A 267 19.45 -16.35 -13.26
C PHE A 267 18.83 -16.07 -11.91
N TYR A 268 17.74 -16.76 -11.57
CA TYR A 268 17.04 -16.61 -10.28
C TYR A 268 16.71 -17.97 -9.70
N GLN A 269 16.60 -18.03 -8.38
CA GLN A 269 16.11 -19.21 -7.67
C GLN A 269 14.58 -19.20 -7.76
N LYS A 270 14.01 -20.25 -8.36
CA LYS A 270 12.56 -20.48 -8.32
C LYS A 270 12.09 -20.81 -6.92
N HIS A 271 10.87 -20.41 -6.60
CA HIS A 271 10.27 -20.71 -5.32
C HIS A 271 10.22 -22.22 -5.06
N GLY A 272 10.61 -22.63 -3.85
CA GLY A 272 10.61 -24.04 -3.43
C GLY A 272 11.70 -24.93 -4.04
N ALA A 273 12.59 -24.39 -4.89
CA ALA A 273 13.67 -25.17 -5.50
C ALA A 273 14.77 -25.51 -4.47
N ALA A 274 15.01 -26.81 -4.26
CA ALA A 274 16.06 -27.32 -3.37
C ALA A 274 17.46 -27.40 -4.02
N ALA A 275 17.54 -27.09 -5.32
CA ALA A 275 18.77 -27.11 -6.10
C ALA A 275 18.79 -25.94 -7.09
N VAL A 276 19.98 -25.57 -7.54
CA VAL A 276 20.17 -24.64 -8.65
C VAL A 276 19.46 -25.16 -9.92
N ASP A 277 18.62 -24.32 -10.53
CA ASP A 277 17.97 -24.58 -11.81
C ASP A 277 18.67 -23.77 -12.93
N PRO A 278 19.46 -24.40 -13.83
CA PRO A 278 20.12 -23.68 -14.91
C PRO A 278 19.17 -23.15 -15.98
N THR A 279 17.89 -23.51 -15.94
CA THR A 279 16.86 -23.02 -16.85
C THR A 279 16.07 -21.84 -16.28
N ALA A 280 16.21 -21.57 -14.97
CA ALA A 280 15.58 -20.44 -14.30
C ALA A 280 16.34 -19.15 -14.58
N ALA A 281 16.08 -18.57 -15.76
CA ALA A 281 16.62 -17.29 -16.17
C ALA A 281 15.54 -16.40 -16.79
N VAL A 282 15.73 -15.08 -16.65
CA VAL A 282 14.87 -14.06 -17.27
C VAL A 282 15.73 -13.04 -18.02
N ASP A 283 15.36 -12.76 -19.27
CA ASP A 283 16.05 -11.77 -20.10
C ASP A 283 15.58 -10.34 -19.80
N SER A 284 16.16 -9.37 -20.48
CA SER A 284 15.80 -7.96 -20.30
C SER A 284 14.34 -7.68 -20.62
N ILE A 285 13.78 -8.35 -21.62
CA ILE A 285 12.38 -8.18 -22.02
C ILE A 285 11.45 -8.77 -20.96
N GLY A 286 11.78 -9.95 -20.43
CA GLY A 286 11.05 -10.59 -19.34
C GLY A 286 11.02 -9.73 -18.07
N LEU A 287 12.15 -9.13 -17.68
CA LEU A 287 12.19 -8.19 -16.54
C LEU A 287 11.42 -6.89 -16.81
N LEU A 288 11.45 -6.39 -18.05
CA LEU A 288 10.72 -5.18 -18.44
C LEU A 288 9.19 -5.40 -18.45
N THR A 289 8.76 -6.61 -18.79
CA THR A 289 7.35 -6.98 -18.95
C THR A 289 6.73 -7.66 -17.72
N GLY A 290 7.52 -7.88 -16.66
CA GLY A 290 7.05 -8.55 -15.43
C GLY A 290 6.78 -10.04 -15.62
N LYS A 291 7.57 -10.73 -16.47
CA LYS A 291 7.58 -12.20 -16.52
C LYS A 291 8.13 -12.80 -15.23
N VAL A 292 9.09 -12.10 -14.63
CA VAL A 292 9.62 -12.30 -13.29
C VAL A 292 9.78 -10.91 -12.70
N ASP A 293 9.22 -10.71 -11.51
CA ASP A 293 9.29 -9.42 -10.82
C ASP A 293 10.44 -9.44 -9.79
N LEU A 294 11.08 -8.30 -9.61
CA LEU A 294 12.09 -8.11 -8.57
C LEU A 294 11.50 -7.18 -7.51
N THR A 295 11.51 -7.64 -6.26
CA THR A 295 11.01 -6.86 -5.13
C THR A 295 11.76 -5.53 -4.99
N LEU A 296 11.17 -4.55 -4.33
CA LEU A 296 11.83 -3.28 -4.07
C LEU A 296 13.08 -3.46 -3.19
N VAL A 297 13.06 -4.49 -2.32
CA VAL A 297 14.19 -4.95 -1.52
C VAL A 297 15.37 -5.40 -2.40
N ALA A 298 15.09 -6.00 -3.55
CA ALA A 298 16.11 -6.43 -4.51
C ALA A 298 17.00 -5.27 -4.98
N GLY A 299 16.49 -4.04 -4.95
CA GLY A 299 17.21 -2.84 -5.37
C GLY A 299 18.57 -2.68 -4.66
N SER A 300 18.61 -2.99 -3.36
CA SER A 300 19.84 -2.93 -2.55
C SER A 300 20.89 -3.98 -2.94
N TRP A 301 20.50 -5.01 -3.69
CA TRP A 301 21.34 -6.14 -4.08
C TRP A 301 21.77 -6.10 -5.55
N THR A 302 21.11 -5.30 -6.38
CA THR A 302 21.44 -5.17 -7.82
C THR A 302 22.87 -4.66 -8.07
N GLY A 303 23.46 -3.89 -7.15
CA GLY A 303 24.85 -3.42 -7.24
C GLY A 303 25.90 -4.54 -7.13
N TYR A 304 25.53 -5.71 -6.62
CA TYR A 304 26.42 -6.87 -6.49
C TYR A 304 26.36 -7.83 -7.68
N LEU A 305 25.51 -7.57 -8.67
CA LEU A 305 25.40 -8.45 -9.85
C LEU A 305 26.77 -8.61 -10.53
N GLY A 306 27.07 -9.85 -10.92
CA GLY A 306 28.35 -10.26 -11.48
C GLY A 306 29.48 -10.44 -10.46
N GLN A 307 29.33 -9.99 -9.20
CA GLN A 307 30.37 -10.07 -8.19
C GLN A 307 30.32 -11.41 -7.43
N PRO A 308 31.42 -12.18 -7.35
CA PRO A 308 31.46 -13.48 -6.66
C PRO A 308 31.72 -13.34 -5.15
N THR A 309 30.93 -12.52 -4.46
CA THR A 309 31.15 -12.18 -3.03
C THR A 309 30.35 -13.05 -2.06
N GLY A 310 29.24 -13.62 -2.54
CA GLY A 310 28.23 -14.27 -1.69
C GLY A 310 27.56 -13.30 -0.71
N ALA A 311 27.53 -11.99 -1.01
CA ALA A 311 27.07 -10.94 -0.09
C ALA A 311 25.67 -11.21 0.48
N TRP A 312 24.71 -11.60 -0.37
CA TRP A 312 23.36 -11.96 0.06
C TRP A 312 23.36 -13.13 1.06
N TYR A 313 24.03 -14.24 0.73
CA TYR A 313 24.03 -15.42 1.59
C TYR A 313 24.75 -15.17 2.91
N ARG A 314 25.79 -14.33 2.93
CA ARG A 314 26.45 -13.86 4.16
C ARG A 314 25.52 -13.01 5.01
N TYR A 315 24.75 -12.12 4.39
CA TYR A 315 23.74 -11.32 5.07
C TYR A 315 22.67 -12.20 5.71
N ILE A 316 22.12 -13.17 4.98
CA ILE A 316 21.12 -14.11 5.51
C ILE A 316 21.69 -14.98 6.64
N ALA A 317 22.93 -15.45 6.50
CA ALA A 317 23.61 -16.19 7.56
C ALA A 317 23.72 -15.36 8.84
N ALA A 318 24.16 -14.10 8.71
CA ALA A 318 24.27 -13.18 9.84
C ALA A 318 22.91 -12.84 10.45
N SER A 319 21.89 -12.55 9.64
CA SER A 319 20.56 -12.16 10.13
C SER A 319 19.84 -13.30 10.86
N LYS A 320 20.09 -14.54 10.46
CA LYS A 320 19.52 -15.73 11.10
C LYS A 320 20.39 -16.32 12.22
N GLY A 321 21.59 -15.76 12.45
CA GLY A 321 22.56 -16.35 13.38
C GLY A 321 23.02 -17.76 12.96
N LEU A 322 23.02 -18.05 11.67
CA LEU A 322 23.39 -19.35 11.11
C LEU A 322 24.82 -19.33 10.55
N PRO A 323 25.55 -20.46 10.57
CA PRO A 323 26.80 -20.58 9.82
C PRO A 323 26.55 -20.39 8.31
N LEU A 324 27.42 -19.64 7.63
CA LEU A 324 27.31 -19.46 6.16
C LEU A 324 27.23 -20.81 5.43
N ALA A 325 28.02 -21.80 5.85
CA ALA A 325 27.99 -23.13 5.26
C ALA A 325 26.60 -23.80 5.32
N ALA A 326 25.82 -23.54 6.38
CA ALA A 326 24.46 -24.08 6.49
C ALA A 326 23.49 -23.40 5.51
N VAL A 327 23.64 -22.08 5.31
CA VAL A 327 22.86 -21.32 4.31
C VAL A 327 23.24 -21.75 2.89
N LEU A 328 24.53 -21.97 2.61
CA LEU A 328 24.93 -22.45 1.29
C LEU A 328 24.48 -23.88 1.01
N ALA A 329 24.50 -24.75 2.04
CA ALA A 329 24.06 -26.13 1.92
C ALA A 329 22.54 -26.29 1.77
N SER A 330 21.74 -25.24 2.05
CA SER A 330 20.27 -25.30 1.86
C SER A 330 19.85 -25.29 0.40
N ILE A 331 20.77 -25.02 -0.54
CA ILE A 331 20.52 -25.03 -1.98
C ILE A 331 21.60 -25.87 -2.65
N ALA A 332 21.24 -27.05 -3.14
CA ALA A 332 22.19 -27.95 -3.79
C ALA A 332 22.78 -27.32 -5.06
N GLY A 333 24.12 -27.37 -5.19
CA GLY A 333 24.84 -26.84 -6.35
C GLY A 333 25.14 -25.35 -6.31
N LEU A 334 24.78 -24.65 -5.23
CA LEU A 334 25.10 -23.23 -5.04
C LEU A 334 26.62 -23.03 -4.89
N ASP A 335 27.18 -22.08 -5.65
CA ASP A 335 28.59 -21.73 -5.67
C ASP A 335 28.75 -20.20 -5.76
N THR A 336 28.98 -19.56 -4.61
CA THR A 336 29.15 -18.11 -4.53
C THR A 336 30.44 -17.58 -5.16
N THR A 337 31.33 -18.45 -5.62
CA THR A 337 32.52 -18.05 -6.40
C THR A 337 32.19 -17.72 -7.85
N LYS A 338 30.96 -18.04 -8.31
CA LYS A 338 30.45 -17.67 -9.63
C LYS A 338 29.87 -16.26 -9.65
N PRO A 339 29.76 -15.61 -10.82
CA PRO A 339 29.11 -14.31 -10.95
C PRO A 339 27.67 -14.29 -10.43
N PHE A 340 27.38 -13.47 -9.41
CA PHE A 340 26.04 -13.37 -8.80
C PHE A 340 24.99 -12.89 -9.80
N GLY A 341 23.86 -13.60 -9.89
CA GLY A 341 22.75 -13.34 -10.82
C GLY A 341 23.06 -13.62 -12.30
N PHE A 342 24.32 -13.78 -12.69
CA PHE A 342 24.73 -14.01 -14.09
C PHE A 342 25.32 -15.40 -14.34
N HIS A 343 25.26 -16.27 -13.34
CA HIS A 343 25.61 -17.67 -13.47
C HIS A 343 24.58 -18.52 -12.71
N PRO A 344 24.13 -19.66 -13.27
CA PRO A 344 23.07 -20.45 -12.66
C PRO A 344 23.41 -20.91 -11.24
N GLN A 345 24.68 -21.28 -10.98
CA GLN A 345 25.13 -21.68 -9.64
C GLN A 345 25.22 -20.55 -8.60
N ASN A 346 25.04 -19.29 -8.99
CA ASN A 346 24.94 -18.17 -8.04
C ASN A 346 23.74 -17.30 -8.43
N PRO A 347 22.52 -17.84 -8.37
CA PRO A 347 21.34 -17.18 -8.90
C PRO A 347 20.91 -16.03 -7.98
N PHE A 348 20.10 -15.13 -8.53
CA PHE A 348 19.40 -14.13 -7.73
C PHE A 348 18.41 -14.82 -6.77
N PRO A 349 18.35 -14.44 -5.49
CA PRO A 349 17.64 -15.20 -4.47
C PRO A 349 16.11 -15.18 -4.64
N ASP A 350 15.49 -16.27 -4.21
CA ASP A 350 14.02 -16.45 -4.16
C ASP A 350 13.34 -15.33 -3.37
N ALA A 351 13.82 -15.04 -2.15
CA ALA A 351 13.28 -14.00 -1.28
C ALA A 351 13.41 -12.54 -1.82
N LEU A 352 14.06 -12.34 -2.97
CA LEU A 352 14.15 -11.04 -3.65
C LEU A 352 13.35 -11.01 -4.97
N THR A 353 12.76 -12.13 -5.35
CA THR A 353 12.13 -12.38 -6.64
C THR A 353 10.66 -12.78 -6.41
N LEU A 354 9.80 -12.44 -7.35
CA LEU A 354 8.49 -13.06 -7.48
C LEU A 354 8.44 -13.70 -8.87
N ASP A 355 8.50 -15.02 -8.92
CA ASP A 355 8.59 -15.78 -10.15
C ASP A 355 7.26 -15.87 -10.90
N ALA A 356 7.30 -16.42 -12.12
CA ALA A 356 6.13 -16.47 -13.00
C ALA A 356 4.96 -17.28 -12.41
N ASP A 357 5.24 -18.36 -11.67
CA ASP A 357 4.22 -19.23 -11.09
C ASP A 357 3.58 -18.56 -9.87
N GLU A 358 4.39 -17.83 -9.10
CA GLU A 358 3.92 -17.03 -7.97
C GLU A 358 3.07 -15.83 -8.41
N ILE A 359 3.47 -15.14 -9.48
CA ILE A 359 2.66 -14.06 -10.09
C ILE A 359 1.30 -14.60 -10.52
N VAL A 360 1.25 -15.75 -11.18
CA VAL A 360 0.00 -16.41 -11.57
C VAL A 360 -0.82 -16.75 -10.33
N THR A 361 -0.20 -17.35 -9.31
CA THR A 361 -0.87 -17.71 -8.06
C THR A 361 -1.51 -16.50 -7.38
N ALA A 362 -0.78 -15.39 -7.25
CA ALA A 362 -1.27 -14.16 -6.65
C ALA A 362 -2.42 -13.52 -7.45
N ARG A 363 -2.32 -13.47 -8.79
CA ARG A 363 -3.37 -12.94 -9.66
C ARG A 363 -4.63 -13.80 -9.66
N THR A 364 -4.48 -15.13 -9.67
CA THR A 364 -5.61 -16.06 -9.57
C THR A 364 -6.31 -15.92 -8.22
N ALA A 365 -5.58 -15.83 -7.12
CA ALA A 365 -6.17 -15.58 -5.79
C ALA A 365 -6.93 -14.25 -5.76
N THR A 366 -6.32 -13.16 -6.25
CA THR A 366 -6.94 -11.84 -6.33
C THR A 366 -8.24 -11.87 -7.15
N SER A 367 -8.24 -12.53 -8.31
CA SER A 367 -9.43 -12.69 -9.16
C SER A 367 -10.55 -13.45 -8.43
N ASN A 368 -10.22 -14.57 -7.77
CA ASN A 368 -11.18 -15.36 -7.02
C ASN A 368 -11.78 -14.58 -5.84
N PHE A 369 -10.93 -13.85 -5.09
CA PHE A 369 -11.38 -13.01 -3.98
C PHE A 369 -12.31 -11.91 -4.47
N ASN A 370 -11.95 -11.21 -5.55
CA ASN A 370 -12.80 -10.18 -6.15
C ASN A 370 -14.15 -10.74 -6.62
N ALA A 371 -14.18 -11.94 -7.20
CA ALA A 371 -15.43 -12.60 -7.56
C ALA A 371 -16.34 -12.86 -6.34
N SER A 372 -15.78 -13.34 -5.23
CA SER A 372 -16.51 -13.50 -3.96
C SER A 372 -17.00 -12.16 -3.41
N ILE A 373 -16.14 -11.14 -3.36
CA ILE A 373 -16.48 -9.79 -2.88
C ILE A 373 -17.65 -9.21 -3.68
N ASP A 374 -17.55 -9.23 -5.00
CA ASP A 374 -18.57 -8.70 -5.93
C ASP A 374 -19.91 -9.42 -5.77
N SER A 375 -19.89 -10.76 -5.73
CA SER A 375 -21.09 -11.57 -5.55
C SER A 375 -21.77 -11.30 -4.20
N LEU A 376 -20.99 -11.35 -3.12
CA LEU A 376 -21.51 -11.23 -1.75
C LEU A 376 -21.99 -9.82 -1.43
N ALA A 377 -21.34 -8.78 -1.96
CA ALA A 377 -21.77 -7.40 -1.84
C ALA A 377 -23.09 -7.15 -2.58
N ARG A 378 -23.20 -7.61 -3.84
CA ARG A 378 -24.42 -7.50 -4.64
C ARG A 378 -25.61 -8.16 -3.95
N ASN A 379 -25.43 -9.38 -3.45
CA ASN A 379 -26.49 -10.13 -2.78
C ASN A 379 -26.99 -9.49 -1.48
N ARG A 380 -26.23 -8.57 -0.88
CA ARG A 380 -26.59 -7.87 0.36
C ARG A 380 -26.99 -6.41 0.14
N GLY A 381 -26.90 -5.93 -1.10
CA GLY A 381 -27.16 -4.53 -1.46
C GLY A 381 -26.12 -3.57 -0.87
N PHE A 382 -24.86 -4.00 -0.75
CA PHE A 382 -23.77 -3.12 -0.37
C PHE A 382 -23.31 -2.29 -1.57
N GLY A 383 -22.83 -1.07 -1.31
CA GLY A 383 -22.08 -0.34 -2.32
C GLY A 383 -20.76 -1.01 -2.61
N MET A 384 -20.31 -0.93 -3.87
CA MET A 384 -19.06 -1.53 -4.32
C MET A 384 -18.18 -0.51 -5.00
N VAL A 385 -16.99 -0.30 -4.45
CA VAL A 385 -15.89 0.42 -5.12
C VAL A 385 -15.03 -0.59 -5.88
N ASN A 386 -14.97 -0.45 -7.20
CA ASN A 386 -14.13 -1.31 -8.04
C ASN A 386 -12.71 -0.74 -8.15
N VAL A 387 -11.92 -0.89 -7.08
CA VAL A 387 -10.53 -0.42 -7.04
C VAL A 387 -9.63 -1.19 -8.00
N TYR A 388 -9.94 -2.47 -8.30
CA TYR A 388 -9.20 -3.26 -9.29
C TYR A 388 -9.21 -2.60 -10.66
N ALA A 389 -10.41 -2.31 -11.19
CA ALA A 389 -10.55 -1.64 -12.48
C ALA A 389 -9.99 -0.22 -12.45
N PHE A 390 -10.21 0.50 -11.34
CA PHE A 390 -9.72 1.86 -11.16
C PHE A 390 -8.19 1.97 -11.26
N PHE A 391 -7.44 1.18 -10.47
CA PHE A 391 -5.98 1.21 -10.49
C PHE A 391 -5.39 0.68 -11.81
N ASN A 392 -6.03 -0.32 -12.43
CA ASN A 392 -5.63 -0.79 -13.76
C ASN A 392 -5.81 0.30 -14.83
N ALA A 393 -6.88 1.10 -14.75
CA ALA A 393 -7.09 2.23 -15.64
C ALA A 393 -6.04 3.34 -15.44
N ILE A 394 -5.61 3.58 -14.20
CA ILE A 394 -4.49 4.49 -13.92
C ILE A 394 -3.20 3.93 -14.53
N ARG A 395 -2.86 2.66 -14.26
CA ARG A 395 -1.65 2.01 -14.78
C ARG A 395 -1.58 2.07 -16.31
N ALA A 396 -2.70 1.83 -16.99
CA ALA A 396 -2.76 1.93 -18.44
C ALA A 396 -2.41 3.33 -18.97
N LYS A 397 -2.67 4.39 -18.17
CA LYS A 397 -2.36 5.78 -18.53
C LYS A 397 -0.92 6.19 -18.23
N ASP A 398 -0.15 5.41 -17.48
CA ASP A 398 1.26 5.74 -17.19
C ASP A 398 2.08 5.95 -18.47
N PHE A 399 1.73 5.23 -19.53
CA PHE A 399 2.41 5.27 -20.83
C PHE A 399 1.80 6.27 -21.84
N SER A 400 0.74 6.99 -21.44
CA SER A 400 0.03 7.97 -22.29
C SER A 400 -0.14 9.34 -21.63
N GLY A 401 0.69 9.65 -20.62
CA GLY A 401 0.76 10.97 -19.99
C GLY A 401 0.23 11.03 -18.55
N GLY A 402 -0.19 9.91 -17.97
CA GLY A 402 -0.66 9.80 -16.59
C GLY A 402 -2.13 10.18 -16.38
N THR A 403 -2.58 10.12 -15.14
CA THR A 403 -3.92 10.55 -14.72
C THR A 403 -3.82 11.88 -13.96
N TYR A 404 -4.75 12.81 -14.19
CA TYR A 404 -4.71 14.14 -13.58
C TYR A 404 -5.84 14.33 -12.57
N TYR A 405 -5.51 14.88 -11.40
CA TYR A 405 -6.47 15.35 -10.39
C TYR A 405 -6.04 16.74 -9.91
N GLY A 406 -6.94 17.73 -10.00
CA GLY A 406 -6.64 19.10 -9.59
C GLY A 406 -5.41 19.70 -10.30
N GLY A 407 -5.17 19.32 -11.56
CA GLY A 407 -3.99 19.74 -12.32
C GLY A 407 -2.68 19.01 -12.00
N ILE A 408 -2.66 18.12 -10.99
CA ILE A 408 -1.50 17.32 -10.61
C ILE A 408 -1.52 16.00 -11.39
N LYS A 409 -0.39 15.65 -12.01
CA LYS A 409 -0.20 14.37 -12.71
C LYS A 409 0.16 13.26 -11.73
N PHE A 410 -0.52 12.12 -11.85
CA PHE A 410 -0.28 10.90 -11.11
C PHE A 410 0.00 9.73 -12.06
N THR A 411 0.93 8.87 -11.65
CA THR A 411 1.22 7.58 -12.29
C THR A 411 1.42 6.52 -11.22
N THR A 412 1.47 5.24 -11.59
CA THR A 412 1.85 4.18 -10.65
C THR A 412 3.37 4.07 -10.44
N GLY A 413 4.15 5.03 -10.93
CA GLY A 413 5.60 5.04 -10.77
C GLY A 413 6.03 5.23 -9.32
N TYR A 414 7.09 4.52 -8.92
CA TYR A 414 7.66 4.63 -7.58
C TYR A 414 8.20 6.03 -7.28
N ILE A 415 7.78 6.63 -6.17
CA ILE A 415 8.14 7.98 -5.69
C ILE A 415 7.66 9.12 -6.60
N SER A 416 8.01 9.09 -7.88
CA SER A 416 7.71 10.16 -8.84
C SER A 416 6.27 10.13 -9.37
N GLY A 417 5.55 9.02 -9.20
CA GLY A 417 4.17 8.88 -9.63
C GLY A 417 3.13 9.45 -8.65
N GLY A 418 3.53 9.73 -7.42
CA GLY A 418 2.69 10.39 -6.41
C GLY A 418 1.58 9.52 -5.79
N LEU A 419 1.36 8.29 -6.27
CA LEU A 419 0.31 7.40 -5.74
C LEU A 419 0.77 6.50 -4.60
N PHE A 420 2.02 6.06 -4.60
CA PHE A 420 2.56 5.12 -3.62
C PHE A 420 3.61 5.78 -2.73
N SER A 421 3.62 5.40 -1.46
CA SER A 421 4.57 5.86 -0.45
C SER A 421 5.93 5.16 -0.60
N LEU A 422 6.89 5.43 0.30
CA LEU A 422 8.27 4.95 0.19
C LEU A 422 8.42 3.43 0.40
N ASP A 423 7.37 2.74 0.82
CA ASP A 423 7.35 1.27 0.81
C ASP A 423 7.02 0.67 -0.57
N GLY A 424 6.52 1.47 -1.51
CA GLY A 424 6.06 0.99 -2.81
C GLY A 424 4.79 0.14 -2.75
N VAL A 425 4.05 0.20 -1.63
CA VAL A 425 2.87 -0.63 -1.34
C VAL A 425 1.68 0.23 -0.94
N HIS A 426 1.86 1.08 0.06
CA HIS A 426 0.79 1.85 0.65
C HIS A 426 0.55 3.17 -0.10
N PRO A 427 -0.70 3.66 -0.18
CA PRO A 427 -1.02 4.91 -0.85
C PRO A 427 -0.43 6.13 -0.13
N THR A 428 -0.06 7.16 -0.88
CA THR A 428 0.28 8.48 -0.33
C THR A 428 -0.95 9.20 0.21
N ASN A 429 -0.76 10.35 0.89
CA ASN A 429 -1.84 11.25 1.27
C ASN A 429 -2.74 11.63 0.08
N HIS A 430 -2.16 11.93 -1.09
CA HIS A 430 -2.91 12.24 -2.31
C HIS A 430 -3.72 11.03 -2.80
N ALA A 431 -3.12 9.85 -2.79
CA ALA A 431 -3.82 8.63 -3.18
C ALA A 431 -4.97 8.30 -2.22
N HIS A 432 -4.84 8.55 -0.91
CA HIS A 432 -5.98 8.43 0.00
C HIS A 432 -7.12 9.39 -0.33
N ALA A 433 -6.85 10.62 -0.79
CA ALA A 433 -7.88 11.53 -1.25
C ALA A 433 -8.57 11.05 -2.53
N ILE A 434 -7.79 10.50 -3.46
CA ILE A 434 -8.32 9.87 -4.68
C ILE A 434 -9.21 8.67 -4.31
N ILE A 435 -8.75 7.80 -3.41
CA ILE A 435 -9.53 6.65 -2.90
C ILE A 435 -10.81 7.13 -2.20
N ALA A 436 -10.72 8.16 -1.35
CA ALA A 436 -11.89 8.75 -0.70
C ALA A 436 -12.93 9.20 -1.73
N ASN A 437 -12.51 9.81 -2.83
CA ASN A 437 -13.40 10.20 -3.93
C ASN A 437 -14.07 9.00 -4.62
N GLU A 438 -13.38 7.86 -4.77
CA GLU A 438 -14.03 6.65 -5.31
C GLU A 438 -15.12 6.09 -4.37
N PHE A 439 -14.90 6.13 -3.05
CA PHE A 439 -15.95 5.80 -2.08
C PHE A 439 -17.10 6.82 -2.12
N ILE A 440 -16.80 8.12 -2.16
CA ILE A 440 -17.81 9.19 -2.21
C ILE A 440 -18.69 9.05 -3.46
N LYS A 441 -18.11 8.75 -4.62
CA LYS A 441 -18.86 8.49 -5.87
C LYS A 441 -19.90 7.39 -5.67
N VAL A 442 -19.50 6.27 -5.07
CA VAL A 442 -20.40 5.14 -4.80
C VAL A 442 -21.47 5.51 -3.77
N ILE A 443 -21.11 6.23 -2.71
CA ILE A 443 -22.07 6.71 -1.69
C ILE A 443 -23.13 7.62 -2.33
N ASN A 444 -22.70 8.60 -3.11
CA ASN A 444 -23.59 9.54 -3.81
C ASN A 444 -24.48 8.80 -4.81
N GLN A 445 -23.91 7.87 -5.59
CA GLN A 445 -24.65 7.11 -6.60
C GLN A 445 -25.76 6.23 -6.00
N ILE A 446 -25.48 5.55 -4.88
CA ILE A 446 -26.41 4.56 -4.33
C ILE A 446 -27.50 5.19 -3.47
N TRP A 447 -27.17 6.25 -2.73
CA TRP A 447 -28.10 6.85 -1.77
C TRP A 447 -28.60 8.25 -2.16
N GLY A 448 -28.25 8.72 -3.37
CA GLY A 448 -28.70 9.99 -3.92
C GLY A 448 -28.15 11.20 -3.16
N GLY A 449 -27.00 11.05 -2.52
CA GLY A 449 -26.31 12.14 -1.83
C GLY A 449 -25.54 13.03 -2.80
N ASN A 450 -25.14 14.21 -2.33
CA ASN A 450 -24.24 15.11 -3.04
C ASN A 450 -23.05 15.50 -2.15
N ILE A 451 -22.39 14.51 -1.56
CA ILE A 451 -21.18 14.73 -0.78
C ILE A 451 -20.11 15.32 -1.71
N PRO A 452 -19.49 16.47 -1.38
CA PRO A 452 -18.43 17.04 -2.17
C PRO A 452 -17.20 16.12 -2.23
N MET A 453 -16.55 16.10 -3.38
CA MET A 453 -15.29 15.38 -3.55
C MET A 453 -14.18 16.10 -2.77
N VAL A 454 -13.25 15.31 -2.23
CA VAL A 454 -12.00 15.82 -1.67
C VAL A 454 -11.18 16.49 -2.77
N ASP A 455 -10.78 17.74 -2.54
CA ASP A 455 -9.82 18.43 -3.40
C ASP A 455 -8.44 17.81 -3.21
N VAL A 456 -8.02 17.03 -4.21
CA VAL A 456 -6.74 16.32 -4.21
C VAL A 456 -5.57 17.31 -4.22
N ALA A 457 -5.70 18.50 -4.84
CA ALA A 457 -4.60 19.46 -4.92
C ALA A 457 -4.35 20.20 -3.59
N ALA A 458 -5.33 20.21 -2.68
CA ALA A 458 -5.21 20.79 -1.35
C ALA A 458 -4.52 19.86 -0.34
N ILE A 459 -4.20 18.62 -0.72
CA ILE A 459 -3.62 17.62 0.17
C ILE A 459 -2.11 17.81 0.32
N THR A 460 -1.61 17.77 1.55
CA THR A 460 -0.18 17.81 1.83
C THR A 460 0.50 16.51 1.36
N PRO A 461 1.61 16.58 0.60
CA PRO A 461 2.37 15.39 0.20
C PRO A 461 2.87 14.58 1.40
N SER A 462 2.91 13.25 1.29
CA SER A 462 3.42 12.37 2.34
C SER A 462 4.93 12.15 2.32
N ILE A 463 5.59 12.40 1.18
CA ILE A 463 7.04 12.25 1.05
C ILE A 463 7.71 13.57 1.45
N ILE A 464 8.31 13.58 2.64
CA ILE A 464 9.08 14.72 3.17
C ILE A 464 10.57 14.50 2.84
N LEU A 465 11.24 15.51 2.27
CA LEU A 465 12.66 15.44 1.94
C LEU A 465 13.53 15.61 3.21
N GLY A 466 14.24 14.55 3.59
CA GLY A 466 15.22 14.56 4.67
C GLY A 466 16.51 15.31 4.29
N LYS A 467 17.18 15.91 5.28
CA LYS A 467 18.49 16.55 5.11
C LYS A 467 19.61 15.57 5.48
N LYS A 468 20.30 15.00 4.48
CA LYS A 468 21.64 14.33 4.49
C LYS A 468 21.64 12.83 4.16
N ILE A 469 22.67 12.43 3.42
CA ILE A 469 22.95 11.08 2.92
C ILE A 469 23.88 10.33 3.88
N SER A 470 23.62 9.03 4.11
CA SER A 470 24.57 8.12 4.75
C SER A 470 24.74 6.85 3.91
N PHE A 471 26.00 6.45 3.70
CA PHE A 471 26.39 5.23 3.00
C PHE A 471 26.93 4.21 4.01
N ASP A 472 26.81 2.93 3.73
CA ASP A 472 27.50 1.88 4.49
C ASP A 472 28.98 1.78 4.07
N HIS A 473 29.70 0.85 4.70
CA HIS A 473 31.13 0.66 4.41
C HIS A 473 31.39 0.06 3.01
N PHE A 474 30.33 -0.31 2.28
CA PHE A 474 30.39 -0.75 0.88
C PHE A 474 30.00 0.37 -0.10
N GLY A 475 29.76 1.60 0.38
CA GLY A 475 29.35 2.72 -0.47
C GLY A 475 27.90 2.61 -0.96
N ILE A 476 27.10 1.74 -0.33
CA ILE A 476 25.68 1.55 -0.64
C ILE A 476 24.88 2.54 0.20
N PRO A 477 23.88 3.23 -0.37
CA PRO A 477 22.94 4.01 0.43
C PRO A 477 22.36 3.11 1.53
N LYS A 478 22.48 3.51 2.80
CA LYS A 478 22.03 2.67 3.92
C LYS A 478 20.51 2.51 3.91
N PHE A 479 20.02 1.40 3.35
CA PHE A 479 18.76 0.82 3.78
C PHE A 479 19.08 -0.06 5.00
N PRO A 480 18.52 0.21 6.20
CA PRO A 480 18.76 -0.65 7.35
C PRO A 480 18.30 -2.08 7.06
N ALA A 481 19.00 -3.07 7.62
CA ALA A 481 18.48 -4.43 7.69
C ALA A 481 17.06 -4.37 8.26
N GLY A 482 16.10 -4.94 7.53
CA GLY A 482 14.70 -4.94 7.89
C GLY A 482 13.89 -3.68 7.62
N ALA A 483 14.35 -2.81 6.71
CA ALA A 483 13.54 -1.69 6.21
C ALA A 483 12.16 -2.08 5.67
N PHE A 484 12.03 -3.32 5.23
CA PHE A 484 10.79 -3.88 4.74
C PHE A 484 10.25 -4.99 5.65
N ASP A 485 10.97 -5.37 6.73
CA ASP A 485 10.56 -6.40 7.69
C ASP A 485 9.34 -5.96 8.53
N HIS A 486 9.09 -4.65 8.56
CA HIS A 486 7.93 -4.02 9.21
C HIS A 486 6.88 -3.55 8.22
N LEU A 487 6.91 -4.05 6.98
CA LEU A 487 5.72 -3.98 6.16
C LEU A 487 4.70 -4.92 6.78
N LEU A 488 3.89 -4.38 7.68
CA LEU A 488 2.76 -5.07 8.29
C LEU A 488 1.70 -5.24 7.20
N PHE A 489 1.90 -6.23 6.34
CA PHE A 489 0.88 -6.75 5.44
C PHE A 489 0.02 -7.74 6.22
#